data_AF-A0A2G4GXI1-F1
#
_entry.id   AF-A0A2G4GXI1-F1
#
_cell.length_a   1.000
_cell.length_b   1.000
_cell.length_c   1.000
_cell.angle_alpha   90.00
_cell.angle_beta   90.00
_cell.angle_gamma   90.00
#
_symmetry.space_group_name_H-M   'P 1'
#
loop_
_entity.id
_entity.type
_entity.pdbx_description
1 polymer ?
#
loop_
_entity_poly.entity_id
_entity_poly.type
_entity_poly.pdbx_seq_one_letter_code
_entity_poly.pdbx_strand_id
1 'polypeptide(L)'
;MEQIAARGMKDYTTVLVNSWAGGVPAWGNDDRKRPEYEAMAALYGTDKVGDALFAVMMEASPVRQAALRARTWELLMRIGERDRLKELVISSAVRPDDVMLRDIKQLVDDLGILPETREELIWLGKLRQSASPAYWKMAGEALREVPSEQKVNFELRGIPVAMAAQRYAPDLLKKTKDQLFDDLMVRLTLRDSGKHSADFTGWDTGSKRSERLGTQRAEVNWTDLVASNLALSMLDDPKVSARIFDIGDRDHQDRRTEYGGVVRINDAGQWEVVEVRPRVTGSDIRFEAPQELFDQGYTSLFHFHMHAQEFENGTYAGPHMGDFGYANSTRANCLVFTFIRRDTMNVDYYRHGPLVIDLGTVHRP
;
A
#
# COMPACT_ATOMS: atom_id res chain seq x y z
N MET A 1 -9.84 -20.69 24.11
CA MET A 1 -8.69 -19.86 24.52
C MET A 1 -8.55 -19.81 26.03
N GLU A 2 -9.63 -19.56 26.77
CA GLU A 2 -9.65 -19.53 28.25
C GLU A 2 -8.99 -20.74 28.92
N GLN A 3 -9.25 -21.97 28.44
CA GLN A 3 -8.64 -23.17 29.03
C GLN A 3 -7.13 -23.29 28.79
N ILE A 4 -6.61 -22.76 27.67
CA ILE A 4 -5.17 -22.75 27.38
C ILE A 4 -4.46 -21.81 28.37
N ALA A 5 -5.01 -20.61 28.56
CA ALA A 5 -4.51 -19.62 29.50
C ALA A 5 -4.61 -20.10 30.95
N ALA A 6 -5.79 -20.54 31.39
CA ALA A 6 -6.05 -20.96 32.77
C ALA A 6 -5.18 -22.15 33.21
N ARG A 7 -4.71 -22.97 32.27
CA ARG A 7 -3.85 -24.13 32.53
C ARG A 7 -2.37 -23.88 32.23
N GLY A 8 -1.98 -22.65 31.87
CA GLY A 8 -0.58 -22.30 31.61
C GLY A 8 0.05 -23.02 30.41
N MET A 9 -0.75 -23.42 29.41
CA MET A 9 -0.33 -24.33 28.33
C MET A 9 0.46 -23.62 27.22
N LYS A 10 1.70 -23.22 27.51
CA LYS A 10 2.59 -22.52 26.54
C LYS A 10 2.87 -23.31 25.25
N ASP A 11 2.78 -24.64 25.28
CA ASP A 11 2.95 -25.48 24.08
C ASP A 11 1.85 -25.25 23.02
N TYR A 12 0.73 -24.63 23.39
CA TYR A 12 -0.39 -24.32 22.50
C TYR A 12 -0.33 -22.92 21.90
N THR A 13 0.76 -22.18 22.09
CA THR A 13 0.91 -20.82 21.57
C THR A 13 0.76 -20.75 20.04
N THR A 14 1.23 -21.76 19.31
CA THR A 14 1.03 -21.83 17.84
C THR A 14 -0.44 -21.98 17.43
N VAL A 15 -1.28 -22.59 18.29
CA VAL A 15 -2.73 -22.69 18.08
C VAL A 15 -3.39 -21.33 18.28
N LEU A 16 -2.97 -20.57 19.31
CA LEU A 16 -3.43 -19.20 19.54
C LEU A 16 -3.11 -18.31 18.33
N VAL A 17 -1.86 -18.36 17.85
CA VAL A 17 -1.42 -17.61 16.67
C VAL A 17 -2.25 -17.93 15.43
N ASN A 18 -2.50 -19.20 15.14
CA ASN A 18 -3.27 -19.58 13.96
C ASN A 18 -4.74 -19.14 14.04
N SER A 19 -5.35 -19.18 15.21
CA SER A 19 -6.71 -18.65 15.44
C SER A 19 -6.74 -17.13 15.26
N TRP A 20 -5.77 -16.44 15.85
CA TRP A 20 -5.72 -14.98 15.87
C TRP A 20 -5.39 -14.38 14.49
N ALA A 21 -4.59 -15.09 13.69
CA ALA A 21 -4.23 -14.66 12.34
C ALA A 21 -5.46 -14.45 11.44
N GLY A 22 -6.56 -15.17 11.67
CA GLY A 22 -7.82 -14.95 10.97
C GLY A 22 -8.54 -13.70 11.46
N GLY A 23 -8.95 -12.82 10.54
CA GLY A 23 -9.82 -11.69 10.85
C GLY A 23 -11.19 -12.18 11.34
N VAL A 24 -11.67 -11.64 12.47
CA VAL A 24 -13.01 -11.93 12.99
C VAL A 24 -13.77 -10.60 13.08
N PRO A 25 -14.65 -10.29 12.11
CA PRO A 25 -15.32 -8.98 12.02
C PRO A 25 -16.05 -8.57 13.30
N ALA A 26 -16.57 -9.54 14.07
CA ALA A 26 -17.31 -9.29 15.32
C ALA A 26 -16.50 -8.58 16.42
N TRP A 27 -15.16 -8.59 16.36
CA TRP A 27 -14.29 -7.99 17.38
C TRP A 27 -13.67 -6.65 16.96
N GLY A 28 -14.04 -6.14 15.76
CA GLY A 28 -13.51 -4.89 15.22
C GLY A 28 -12.01 -4.95 14.89
N ASN A 29 -11.37 -3.78 14.80
CA ASN A 29 -9.98 -3.63 14.34
C ASN A 29 -8.94 -3.63 15.48
N ASP A 30 -9.37 -3.70 16.74
CA ASP A 30 -8.46 -3.69 17.89
C ASP A 30 -8.11 -5.12 18.30
N ASP A 31 -7.01 -5.62 17.74
CA ASP A 31 -6.53 -6.99 18.00
C ASP A 31 -6.22 -7.27 19.48
N ARG A 32 -6.03 -6.24 20.32
CA ARG A 32 -5.78 -6.40 21.76
C ARG A 32 -7.03 -6.79 22.56
N LYS A 33 -8.21 -6.61 21.99
CA LYS A 33 -9.50 -7.01 22.61
C LYS A 33 -9.91 -8.43 22.30
N ARG A 34 -9.10 -9.15 21.51
CA ARG A 34 -9.42 -10.51 21.08
C ARG A 34 -9.09 -11.53 22.16
N PRO A 35 -9.89 -12.60 22.31
CA PRO A 35 -9.61 -13.68 23.27
C PRO A 35 -8.25 -14.35 23.08
N GLU A 36 -7.70 -14.33 21.86
CA GLU A 36 -6.34 -14.82 21.61
C GLU A 36 -5.26 -13.93 22.22
N TYR A 37 -5.40 -12.60 22.13
CA TYR A 37 -4.49 -11.65 22.79
C TYR A 37 -4.57 -11.80 24.31
N GLU A 38 -5.77 -11.85 24.88
CA GLU A 38 -5.97 -12.02 26.32
C GLU A 38 -5.35 -13.32 26.83
N ALA A 39 -5.46 -14.41 26.07
CA ALA A 39 -4.81 -15.67 26.41
C ALA A 39 -3.28 -15.57 26.35
N MET A 40 -2.72 -14.89 25.34
CA MET A 40 -1.27 -14.62 25.27
C MET A 40 -0.80 -13.76 26.45
N ALA A 41 -1.53 -12.69 26.77
CA ALA A 41 -1.22 -11.80 27.89
C ALA A 41 -1.28 -12.55 29.23
N ALA A 42 -2.23 -13.47 29.42
CA ALA A 42 -2.30 -14.31 30.61
C ALA A 42 -1.14 -15.31 30.72
N LEU A 43 -0.63 -15.82 29.59
CA LEU A 43 0.48 -16.79 29.57
C LEU A 43 1.87 -16.17 29.74
N TYR A 44 2.07 -14.96 29.20
CA TYR A 44 3.39 -14.34 29.06
C TYR A 44 3.52 -12.99 29.78
N GLY A 45 2.41 -12.33 30.12
CA GLY A 45 2.36 -10.94 30.55
C GLY A 45 1.96 -10.02 29.39
N THR A 46 1.15 -8.99 29.68
CA THR A 46 0.65 -8.04 28.67
C THR A 46 1.77 -7.33 27.92
N ASP A 47 2.87 -6.99 28.61
CA ASP A 47 4.07 -6.34 28.06
C ASP A 47 5.01 -7.29 27.31
N LYS A 48 4.67 -8.58 27.24
CA LYS A 48 5.49 -9.64 26.63
C LYS A 48 4.80 -10.36 25.48
N VAL A 49 3.60 -9.94 25.09
CA VAL A 49 2.88 -10.55 23.96
C VAL A 49 3.68 -10.40 22.67
N GLY A 50 4.24 -9.22 22.39
CA GLY A 50 5.11 -8.98 21.23
C GLY A 50 6.36 -9.88 21.25
N ASP A 51 7.08 -9.91 22.37
CA ASP A 51 8.25 -10.78 22.55
C ASP A 51 7.92 -12.27 22.35
N ALA A 52 6.77 -12.74 22.87
CA ALA A 52 6.33 -14.13 22.72
C ALA A 52 5.98 -14.47 21.27
N LEU A 53 5.29 -13.57 20.55
CA LEU A 53 5.02 -13.74 19.12
C LEU A 53 6.33 -13.77 18.33
N PHE A 54 7.27 -12.87 18.61
CA PHE A 54 8.57 -12.86 17.94
C PHE A 54 9.35 -14.15 18.18
N ALA A 55 9.32 -14.70 19.41
CA ALA A 55 9.93 -16.00 19.73
C ALA A 55 9.31 -17.14 18.91
N VAL A 56 7.98 -17.19 18.78
CA VAL A 56 7.29 -18.18 17.92
C VAL A 56 7.78 -18.11 16.48
N MET A 57 7.95 -16.89 15.95
CA MET A 57 8.49 -16.70 14.60
C MET A 57 9.93 -17.25 14.50
N MET A 58 10.79 -16.92 15.47
CA MET A 58 12.20 -17.35 15.50
C MET A 58 12.38 -18.87 15.61
N GLU A 59 11.53 -19.53 16.39
CA GLU A 59 11.55 -20.99 16.58
C GLU A 59 10.99 -21.75 15.38
N ALA A 60 10.03 -21.16 14.66
CA ALA A 60 9.43 -21.77 13.48
C ALA A 60 10.43 -21.92 12.33
N SER A 61 10.42 -23.09 11.68
CA SER A 61 11.30 -23.41 10.55
C SER A 61 11.08 -22.45 9.38
N PRO A 62 12.12 -21.74 8.90
CA PRO A 62 12.00 -20.82 7.74
C PRO A 62 11.47 -21.52 6.48
N VAL A 63 11.83 -22.80 6.29
CA VAL A 63 11.45 -23.58 5.10
C VAL A 63 10.10 -24.28 5.28
N ARG A 64 9.90 -24.99 6.40
CA ARG A 64 8.70 -25.84 6.60
C ARG A 64 7.50 -25.08 7.15
N GLN A 65 7.71 -23.93 7.79
CA GLN A 65 6.68 -23.17 8.51
C GLN A 65 6.63 -21.70 8.07
N ALA A 66 7.01 -21.41 6.82
CA ALA A 66 6.99 -20.05 6.26
C ALA A 66 5.62 -19.35 6.42
N ALA A 67 4.52 -20.09 6.24
CA ALA A 67 3.17 -19.54 6.42
C ALA A 67 2.87 -19.14 7.87
N LEU A 68 3.33 -19.92 8.86
CA LEU A 68 3.20 -19.56 10.27
C LEU A 68 3.98 -18.27 10.55
N ARG A 69 5.23 -18.19 10.07
CA ARG A 69 6.08 -17.02 10.27
C ARG A 69 5.48 -15.74 9.68
N ALA A 70 4.96 -15.80 8.46
CA ALA A 70 4.30 -14.65 7.83
C ALA A 70 3.07 -14.18 8.64
N ARG A 71 2.24 -15.12 9.11
CA ARG A 71 1.07 -14.79 9.95
C ARG A 71 1.46 -14.19 11.29
N THR A 72 2.49 -14.75 11.94
CA THR A 72 3.03 -14.21 13.19
C THR A 72 3.58 -12.81 13.00
N TRP A 73 4.25 -12.55 11.88
CA TRP A 73 4.72 -11.22 11.51
C TRP A 73 3.56 -10.22 11.34
N GLU A 74 2.52 -10.57 10.58
CA GLU A 74 1.33 -9.72 10.42
C GLU A 74 0.64 -9.43 11.77
N LEU A 75 0.61 -10.39 12.70
CA LEU A 75 0.11 -10.17 14.05
C LEU A 75 0.97 -9.18 14.84
N LEU A 76 2.31 -9.32 14.79
CA LEU A 76 3.25 -8.37 15.41
C LEU A 76 3.05 -6.95 14.89
N MET A 77 2.73 -6.80 13.60
CA MET A 77 2.44 -5.51 13.00
C MET A 77 1.10 -4.94 13.47
N ARG A 78 0.06 -5.78 13.59
CA ARG A 78 -1.29 -5.36 14.04
C ARG A 78 -1.38 -5.01 15.52
N ILE A 79 -0.58 -5.63 16.40
CA ILE A 79 -0.53 -5.22 17.82
C ILE A 79 0.05 -3.81 18.02
N GLY A 80 0.73 -3.25 17.01
CA GLY A 80 1.15 -1.85 16.99
C GLY A 80 2.38 -1.51 17.84
N GLU A 81 3.21 -2.49 18.21
CA GLU A 81 4.43 -2.28 19.00
C GLU A 81 5.67 -2.09 18.10
N ARG A 82 5.60 -1.15 17.15
CA ARG A 82 6.61 -1.03 16.08
C ARG A 82 8.04 -0.78 16.58
N ASP A 83 8.22 0.11 17.55
CA ASP A 83 9.55 0.43 18.06
C ASP A 83 10.18 -0.80 18.74
N ARG A 84 9.39 -1.51 19.55
CA ARG A 84 9.82 -2.77 20.16
C ARG A 84 10.15 -3.82 19.10
N LEU A 85 9.35 -3.92 18.03
CA LEU A 85 9.61 -4.86 16.94
C LEU A 85 10.91 -4.51 16.18
N LYS A 86 11.20 -3.23 15.96
CA LYS A 86 12.49 -2.79 15.38
C LYS A 86 13.65 -3.23 16.26
N GLU A 87 13.56 -3.03 17.58
CA GLU A 87 14.59 -3.49 18.54
C GLU A 87 14.80 -5.01 18.48
N LEU A 88 13.70 -5.79 18.44
CA LEU A 88 13.76 -7.26 18.35
C LEU A 88 14.43 -7.71 17.06
N VAL A 89 14.06 -7.11 15.92
CA VAL A 89 14.68 -7.40 14.62
C VAL A 89 16.17 -7.06 14.64
N ILE A 90 16.55 -5.87 15.13
CA ILE A 90 17.94 -5.41 15.15
C ILE A 90 18.79 -6.29 16.06
N SER A 91 18.29 -6.65 17.24
CA SER A 91 19.03 -7.46 18.23
C SER A 91 19.05 -8.96 17.94
N SER A 92 18.20 -9.45 17.02
CA SER A 92 18.10 -10.87 16.71
C SER A 92 19.34 -11.45 16.01
N ALA A 93 19.74 -12.64 16.43
CA ALA A 93 20.71 -13.45 15.71
C ALA A 93 20.00 -14.18 14.56
N VAL A 94 20.18 -13.68 13.34
CA VAL A 94 19.51 -14.22 12.15
C VAL A 94 20.22 -15.49 11.68
N ARG A 95 19.45 -16.57 11.51
CA ARG A 95 19.99 -17.84 11.00
C ARG A 95 20.36 -17.70 9.51
N PRO A 96 21.41 -18.39 9.01
CA PRO A 96 21.80 -18.31 7.60
C PRO A 96 20.69 -18.72 6.62
N ASP A 97 19.81 -19.64 7.02
CA ASP A 97 18.68 -20.15 6.24
C ASP A 97 17.41 -19.28 6.35
N ASP A 98 17.42 -18.23 7.18
CA ASP A 98 16.28 -17.34 7.42
C ASP A 98 16.32 -16.10 6.53
N VAL A 99 16.00 -16.30 5.25
CA VAL A 99 15.98 -15.23 4.24
C VAL A 99 15.01 -14.10 4.61
N MET A 100 13.82 -14.45 5.11
CA MET A 100 12.79 -13.48 5.50
C MET A 100 13.32 -12.50 6.55
N LEU A 101 13.85 -13.00 7.66
CA LEU A 101 14.30 -12.11 8.74
C LEU A 101 15.58 -11.35 8.36
N ARG A 102 16.48 -11.97 7.57
CA ARG A 102 17.66 -11.28 7.05
C ARG A 102 17.28 -10.07 6.21
N ASP A 103 16.32 -10.25 5.30
CA ASP A 103 15.90 -9.19 4.39
C ASP A 103 15.17 -8.07 5.14
N ILE A 104 14.32 -8.41 6.13
CA ILE A 104 13.68 -7.45 7.05
C ILE A 104 14.73 -6.68 7.85
N LYS A 105 15.67 -7.38 8.47
CA LYS A 105 16.74 -6.76 9.27
C LYS A 105 17.54 -5.77 8.44
N GLN A 106 17.92 -6.16 7.22
CA GLN A 106 18.61 -5.25 6.31
C GLN A 106 17.74 -4.05 5.91
N LEU A 107 16.43 -4.21 5.71
CA LEU A 107 15.53 -3.07 5.42
C LEU A 107 15.45 -2.09 6.61
N VAL A 108 15.38 -2.62 7.84
CA VAL A 108 15.40 -1.81 9.06
C VAL A 108 16.73 -1.09 9.23
N ASP A 109 17.85 -1.79 9.01
CA ASP A 109 19.20 -1.21 9.12
C ASP A 109 19.44 -0.16 8.02
N ASP A 110 18.99 -0.40 6.79
CA ASP A 110 19.18 0.52 5.65
C ASP A 110 18.27 1.76 5.74
N LEU A 111 16.98 1.56 6.06
CA LEU A 111 15.93 2.56 5.85
C LEU A 111 15.00 2.78 7.06
N GLY A 112 15.10 1.96 8.12
CA GLY A 112 14.23 2.07 9.31
C GLY A 112 12.78 1.64 9.09
N ILE A 113 12.49 0.93 7.99
CA ILE A 113 11.14 0.50 7.57
C ILE A 113 10.90 -0.96 7.98
N LEU A 114 9.67 -1.25 8.39
CA LEU A 114 9.17 -2.61 8.59
C LEU A 114 8.10 -2.92 7.53
N PRO A 115 8.17 -4.07 6.82
CA PRO A 115 7.04 -4.52 6.00
C PRO A 115 5.89 -4.93 6.92
N GLU A 116 4.64 -4.75 6.49
CA GLU A 116 3.46 -4.99 7.30
C GLU A 116 2.71 -6.26 6.92
N THR A 117 2.47 -6.45 5.62
CA THR A 117 1.66 -7.57 5.10
C THR A 117 2.53 -8.68 4.54
N ARG A 118 1.92 -9.86 4.35
CA ARG A 118 2.53 -10.94 3.59
C ARG A 118 3.00 -10.50 2.20
N GLU A 119 2.25 -9.62 1.53
CA GLU A 119 2.63 -9.12 0.21
C GLU A 119 3.85 -8.20 0.30
N GLU A 120 3.97 -7.33 1.31
CA GLU A 120 5.17 -6.52 1.51
C GLU A 120 6.41 -7.37 1.86
N LEU A 121 6.23 -8.53 2.50
CA LEU A 121 7.32 -9.51 2.69
C LEU A 121 7.79 -10.11 1.36
N ILE A 122 6.84 -10.44 0.46
CA ILE A 122 7.16 -10.94 -0.89
C ILE A 122 7.83 -9.84 -1.71
N TRP A 123 7.28 -8.62 -1.67
CA TRP A 123 7.84 -7.42 -2.28
C TRP A 123 9.29 -7.23 -1.86
N LEU A 124 9.58 -7.19 -0.56
CA LEU A 124 10.94 -7.03 -0.05
C LEU A 124 11.87 -8.15 -0.55
N GLY A 125 11.42 -9.42 -0.47
CA GLY A 125 12.21 -10.55 -0.97
C GLY A 125 12.52 -10.44 -2.46
N LYS A 126 11.57 -9.96 -3.27
CA LYS A 126 11.74 -9.72 -4.71
C LYS A 126 12.72 -8.58 -4.97
N LEU A 127 12.60 -7.45 -4.26
CA LEU A 127 13.57 -6.36 -4.35
C LEU A 127 14.98 -6.80 -3.96
N ARG A 128 15.13 -7.61 -2.92
CA ARG A 128 16.46 -8.11 -2.52
C ARG A 128 17.07 -9.06 -3.57
N GLN A 129 16.25 -9.72 -4.38
CA GLN A 129 16.70 -10.57 -5.48
C GLN A 129 17.04 -9.79 -6.75
N SER A 130 16.25 -8.75 -7.09
CA SER A 130 16.32 -8.09 -8.41
C SER A 130 16.89 -6.68 -8.39
N ALA A 131 16.76 -5.94 -7.28
CA ALA A 131 17.16 -4.55 -7.23
C ALA A 131 18.69 -4.41 -7.17
N SER A 132 19.22 -3.47 -7.94
CA SER A 132 20.66 -3.20 -7.97
C SER A 132 21.14 -2.52 -6.69
N PRO A 133 22.44 -2.58 -6.36
CA PRO A 133 23.01 -1.78 -5.28
C PRO A 133 22.74 -0.27 -5.43
N ALA A 134 22.63 0.22 -6.67
CA ALA A 134 22.30 1.62 -6.96
C ALA A 134 20.87 1.98 -6.55
N TYR A 135 19.91 1.06 -6.69
CA TYR A 135 18.54 1.27 -6.21
C TYR A 135 18.50 1.51 -4.70
N TRP A 136 19.16 0.65 -3.91
CA TRP A 136 19.20 0.79 -2.45
C TRP A 136 19.92 2.07 -2.00
N LYS A 137 21.01 2.44 -2.70
CA LYS A 137 21.70 3.71 -2.46
C LYS A 137 20.78 4.91 -2.71
N MET A 138 20.06 4.92 -3.84
CA MET A 138 19.09 5.98 -4.17
C MET A 138 17.93 6.03 -3.17
N ALA A 139 17.41 4.88 -2.74
CA ALA A 139 16.38 4.81 -1.71
C ALA A 139 16.86 5.46 -0.41
N GLY A 140 18.08 5.12 0.05
CA GLY A 140 18.67 5.74 1.24
C GLY A 140 18.97 7.23 1.08
N GLU A 141 19.38 7.68 -0.11
CA GLU A 141 19.54 9.09 -0.45
C GLU A 141 18.22 9.86 -0.39
N ALA A 142 17.17 9.34 -1.02
CA ALA A 142 15.84 9.95 -1.03
C ALA A 142 15.25 10.01 0.38
N LEU A 143 15.36 8.91 1.15
CA LEU A 143 14.86 8.87 2.52
C LEU A 143 15.62 9.82 3.43
N ARG A 144 16.91 10.11 3.22
CA ARG A 144 17.62 11.11 4.03
C ARG A 144 16.97 12.49 3.97
N GLU A 145 16.42 12.88 2.83
CA GLU A 145 15.75 14.17 2.64
C GLU A 145 14.34 14.23 3.27
N VAL A 146 13.73 13.07 3.58
CA VAL A 146 12.40 13.03 4.24
C VAL A 146 12.50 13.59 5.67
N PRO A 147 11.58 14.45 6.13
CA PRO A 147 11.64 15.02 7.48
C PRO A 147 11.56 13.92 8.55
N SER A 148 12.33 14.05 9.63
CA SER A 148 12.48 13.00 10.65
C SER A 148 11.16 12.57 11.28
N GLU A 149 10.26 13.51 11.52
CA GLU A 149 8.90 13.29 12.02
C GLU A 149 8.06 12.39 11.09
N GLN A 150 8.30 12.42 9.78
CA GLN A 150 7.57 11.62 8.80
C GLN A 150 8.16 10.21 8.65
N LYS A 151 9.36 9.95 9.20
CA LYS A 151 10.05 8.66 9.13
C LYS A 151 9.57 7.62 10.13
N VAL A 152 8.93 8.04 11.23
CA VAL A 152 8.59 7.16 12.37
C VAL A 152 7.78 5.94 11.94
N ASN A 153 6.80 6.15 11.06
CA ASN A 153 5.93 5.11 10.49
C ASN A 153 6.01 5.08 8.96
N PHE A 154 7.21 5.27 8.40
CA PHE A 154 7.38 5.26 6.96
C PHE A 154 7.10 3.86 6.40
N GLU A 155 6.28 3.81 5.36
CA GLU A 155 5.79 2.58 4.75
C GLU A 155 6.65 2.18 3.55
N LEU A 156 6.65 0.88 3.19
CA LEU A 156 7.42 0.38 2.05
C LEU A 156 7.02 1.06 0.73
N ARG A 157 5.71 1.31 0.54
CA ARG A 157 5.16 2.07 -0.60
C ARG A 157 5.67 3.51 -0.73
N GLY A 158 6.24 4.06 0.35
CA GLY A 158 6.81 5.40 0.34
C GLY A 158 8.20 5.48 -0.30
N ILE A 159 8.91 4.35 -0.43
CA ILE A 159 10.24 4.31 -1.08
C ILE A 159 10.16 4.82 -2.53
N PRO A 160 9.33 4.25 -3.42
CA PRO A 160 9.23 4.74 -4.80
C PRO A 160 8.72 6.18 -4.86
N VAL A 161 7.88 6.62 -3.93
CA VAL A 161 7.40 8.02 -3.83
C VAL A 161 8.56 8.96 -3.52
N ALA A 162 9.38 8.66 -2.51
CA ALA A 162 10.51 9.48 -2.13
C ALA A 162 11.55 9.55 -3.25
N MET A 163 11.84 8.41 -3.90
CA MET A 163 12.77 8.36 -5.02
C MET A 163 12.27 9.14 -6.24
N ALA A 164 10.98 9.03 -6.57
CA ALA A 164 10.36 9.79 -7.65
C ALA A 164 10.39 11.31 -7.35
N ALA A 165 10.04 11.71 -6.13
CA ALA A 165 10.14 13.11 -5.71
C ALA A 165 11.57 13.62 -5.78
N GLN A 166 12.57 12.87 -5.29
CA GLN A 166 13.98 13.26 -5.37
C GLN A 166 14.44 13.50 -6.82
N ARG A 167 13.92 12.72 -7.77
CA ARG A 167 14.31 12.80 -9.17
C ARG A 167 13.59 13.91 -9.94
N TYR A 168 12.29 14.10 -9.67
CA TYR A 168 11.41 14.94 -10.49
C TYR A 168 11.04 16.27 -9.83
N ALA A 169 10.81 16.28 -8.52
CA ALA A 169 10.40 17.46 -7.76
C ALA A 169 11.01 17.44 -6.35
N PRO A 170 12.34 17.64 -6.21
CA PRO A 170 13.06 17.43 -4.95
C PRO A 170 12.52 18.28 -3.79
N ASP A 171 11.98 19.45 -4.10
CA ASP A 171 11.42 20.37 -3.10
C ASP A 171 10.21 19.78 -2.36
N LEU A 172 9.49 18.82 -2.94
CA LEU A 172 8.41 18.11 -2.24
C LEU A 172 8.93 17.36 -1.00
N LEU A 173 10.17 16.85 -1.05
CA LEU A 173 10.74 16.09 0.06
C LEU A 173 10.98 16.96 1.30
N LYS A 174 11.14 18.27 1.12
CA LYS A 174 11.49 19.22 2.19
C LYS A 174 10.26 19.85 2.85
N LYS A 175 9.07 19.64 2.28
CA LYS A 175 7.82 20.26 2.77
C LYS A 175 7.26 19.48 3.95
N THR A 176 6.65 20.21 4.88
CA THR A 176 5.88 19.62 5.97
C THR A 176 4.58 19.02 5.42
N LYS A 177 3.93 18.16 6.21
CA LYS A 177 2.61 17.61 5.89
C LYS A 177 1.59 18.72 5.59
N ASP A 178 1.56 19.77 6.41
CA ASP A 178 0.61 20.88 6.24
C ASP A 178 0.89 21.69 4.96
N GLN A 179 2.16 21.97 4.65
CA GLN A 179 2.52 22.66 3.40
C GLN A 179 2.09 21.86 2.16
N LEU A 180 2.37 20.55 2.15
CA LEU A 180 1.94 19.68 1.04
C LEU A 180 0.42 19.59 0.92
N PHE A 181 -0.29 19.62 2.05
CA PHE A 181 -1.75 19.61 2.08
C PHE A 181 -2.32 20.89 1.48
N ASP A 182 -1.84 22.05 1.91
CA ASP A 182 -2.30 23.34 1.43
C ASP A 182 -2.00 23.53 -0.07
N ASP A 183 -0.80 23.15 -0.51
CA ASP A 183 -0.41 23.18 -1.92
C ASP A 183 -1.32 22.28 -2.78
N LEU A 184 -1.58 21.06 -2.29
CA LEU A 184 -2.43 20.11 -3.01
C LEU A 184 -3.87 20.62 -3.09
N MET A 185 -4.42 21.15 -2.00
CA MET A 185 -5.75 21.75 -1.97
C MET A 185 -5.89 22.85 -3.03
N VAL A 186 -4.91 23.76 -3.14
CA VAL A 186 -4.92 24.82 -4.17
C VAL A 186 -4.96 24.20 -5.57
N ARG A 187 -4.11 23.21 -5.86
CA ARG A 187 -4.10 22.56 -7.18
C ARG A 187 -5.41 21.84 -7.51
N LEU A 188 -6.04 21.18 -6.54
CA LEU A 188 -7.30 20.45 -6.75
C LEU A 188 -8.47 21.38 -7.07
N THR A 189 -8.50 22.60 -6.52
CA THR A 189 -9.56 23.58 -6.85
C THR A 189 -9.55 24.01 -8.33
N LEU A 190 -8.43 23.84 -9.02
CA LEU A 190 -8.27 24.17 -10.44
C LEU A 190 -8.63 23.01 -11.38
N ARG A 191 -8.98 21.83 -10.85
CA ARG A 191 -9.09 20.58 -11.64
C ARG A 191 -10.45 19.89 -11.59
N ASP A 192 -11.50 20.61 -11.18
CA ASP A 192 -12.84 20.04 -11.08
C ASP A 192 -12.95 18.86 -10.07
N SER A 193 -12.04 18.77 -9.10
CA SER A 193 -12.06 17.77 -8.03
C SER A 193 -13.33 17.89 -7.16
N GLY A 194 -13.87 16.74 -6.75
CA GLY A 194 -15.06 16.56 -5.93
C GLY A 194 -16.39 16.68 -6.70
N LYS A 195 -16.34 16.60 -8.03
CA LYS A 195 -17.53 16.63 -8.93
C LYS A 195 -18.07 15.25 -9.27
N HIS A 196 -17.21 14.24 -9.33
CA HIS A 196 -17.57 12.85 -9.59
C HIS A 196 -17.23 12.06 -8.34
N SER A 197 -18.11 11.12 -7.94
CA SER A 197 -18.00 10.50 -6.63
C SER A 197 -17.94 8.99 -6.65
N ALA A 198 -16.99 8.47 -5.88
CA ALA A 198 -16.85 7.05 -5.62
C ALA A 198 -18.07 6.50 -4.89
N ASP A 199 -18.52 5.32 -5.30
CA ASP A 199 -19.56 4.58 -4.59
C ASP A 199 -18.93 3.78 -3.44
N PHE A 200 -19.17 4.25 -2.20
CA PHE A 200 -18.74 3.57 -0.98
C PHE A 200 -19.80 2.58 -0.44
N THR A 201 -20.88 2.31 -1.17
CA THR A 201 -21.95 1.40 -0.74
C THR A 201 -21.39 0.00 -0.44
N GLY A 202 -21.77 -0.58 0.70
CA GLY A 202 -21.32 -1.91 1.13
C GLY A 202 -19.97 -1.93 1.84
N TRP A 203 -19.27 -0.80 1.92
CA TRP A 203 -18.10 -0.64 2.77
C TRP A 203 -18.54 -0.10 4.15
N ASP A 204 -18.20 -0.82 5.23
CA ASP A 204 -18.60 -0.45 6.60
C ASP A 204 -17.79 0.74 7.11
N THR A 205 -18.04 1.92 6.55
CA THR A 205 -17.31 3.16 6.85
C THR A 205 -18.10 4.22 7.56
N GLY A 206 -19.39 3.96 7.83
CA GLY A 206 -20.31 5.00 8.23
C GLY A 206 -20.47 6.10 7.18
N SER A 207 -21.43 6.98 7.41
CA SER A 207 -21.88 8.05 6.51
C SER A 207 -20.91 9.25 6.36
N LYS A 208 -19.60 9.07 6.60
CA LYS A 208 -18.65 10.19 6.77
C LYS A 208 -17.45 10.22 5.81
N ARG A 209 -17.32 9.27 4.88
CA ARG A 209 -16.18 9.26 3.95
C ARG A 209 -16.49 9.93 2.62
N SER A 210 -15.52 10.69 2.12
CA SER A 210 -15.56 11.43 0.86
C SER A 210 -14.16 11.46 0.27
N GLU A 211 -14.04 11.35 -1.05
CA GLU A 211 -12.79 11.54 -1.80
C GLU A 211 -12.21 12.96 -1.72
N ARG A 212 -12.96 13.92 -1.13
CA ARG A 212 -12.52 15.30 -1.00
C ARG A 212 -11.40 15.37 0.04
N LEU A 213 -10.23 15.84 -0.40
CA LEU A 213 -9.05 16.00 0.45
C LEU A 213 -9.35 16.74 1.76
N GLY A 214 -10.18 17.79 1.72
CA GLY A 214 -10.59 18.55 2.90
C GLY A 214 -11.23 17.71 4.02
N THR A 215 -11.95 16.64 3.66
CA THR A 215 -12.58 15.72 4.61
C THR A 215 -11.65 14.60 5.10
N GLN A 216 -10.53 14.40 4.39
CA GLN A 216 -9.56 13.32 4.62
C GLN A 216 -8.34 13.79 5.42
N ARG A 217 -8.29 15.03 5.92
CA ARG A 217 -7.12 15.63 6.58
C ARG A 217 -6.54 14.79 7.73
N ALA A 218 -7.40 14.10 8.47
CA ALA A 218 -7.00 13.22 9.58
C ALA A 218 -6.37 11.89 9.10
N GLU A 219 -6.75 11.42 7.91
CA GLU A 219 -6.39 10.10 7.37
C GLU A 219 -5.18 10.17 6.44
N VAL A 220 -5.00 11.29 5.72
CA VAL A 220 -3.84 11.49 4.82
C VAL A 220 -2.54 11.56 5.62
N ASN A 221 -1.50 10.92 5.11
CA ASN A 221 -0.14 11.07 5.61
C ASN A 221 0.74 11.84 4.61
N TRP A 222 1.97 12.13 5.00
CA TRP A 222 2.92 12.87 4.16
C TRP A 222 3.18 12.18 2.81
N THR A 223 3.34 10.86 2.81
CA THR A 223 3.57 10.06 1.59
C THR A 223 2.40 10.18 0.62
N ASP A 224 1.16 10.14 1.14
CA ASP A 224 -0.05 10.30 0.33
C ASP A 224 -0.08 11.66 -0.39
N LEU A 225 0.35 12.72 0.29
CA LEU A 225 0.36 14.08 -0.26
C LEU A 225 1.47 14.31 -1.28
N VAL A 226 2.67 13.74 -1.05
CA VAL A 226 3.75 13.77 -2.05
C VAL A 226 3.35 12.97 -3.28
N ALA A 227 2.82 11.77 -3.10
CA ALA A 227 2.34 10.93 -4.19
C ALA A 227 1.25 11.67 -5.00
N SER A 228 0.25 12.26 -4.34
CA SER A 228 -0.81 13.00 -5.03
C SER A 228 -0.28 14.22 -5.80
N ASN A 229 0.70 14.96 -5.25
CA ASN A 229 1.34 16.06 -5.96
C ASN A 229 2.11 15.59 -7.20
N LEU A 230 2.82 14.46 -7.11
CA LEU A 230 3.49 13.82 -8.23
C LEU A 230 2.48 13.35 -9.29
N ALA A 231 1.37 12.73 -8.87
CA ALA A 231 0.29 12.31 -9.77
C ALA A 231 -0.28 13.49 -10.55
N LEU A 232 -0.56 14.62 -9.90
CA LEU A 232 -1.03 15.81 -10.61
C LEU A 232 0.00 16.32 -11.63
N SER A 233 1.29 16.32 -11.30
CA SER A 233 2.34 16.71 -12.25
C SER A 233 2.52 15.72 -13.40
N MET A 234 2.24 14.43 -13.16
CA MET A 234 2.20 13.39 -14.19
C MET A 234 1.01 13.62 -15.14
N LEU A 235 -0.17 13.98 -14.61
CA LEU A 235 -1.37 14.27 -15.42
C LEU A 235 -1.24 15.54 -16.27
N ASP A 236 -0.31 16.43 -15.92
CA ASP A 236 0.02 17.62 -16.70
C ASP A 236 0.96 17.31 -17.89
N ASP A 237 1.55 16.11 -17.97
CA ASP A 237 2.39 15.69 -19.11
C ASP A 237 1.51 15.18 -20.28
N PRO A 238 1.51 15.86 -21.45
CA PRO A 238 0.68 15.46 -22.58
C PRO A 238 0.95 14.03 -23.09
N LYS A 239 2.17 13.52 -22.93
CA LYS A 239 2.52 12.15 -23.35
C LYS A 239 1.88 11.11 -22.45
N VAL A 240 1.83 11.38 -21.15
CA VAL A 240 1.13 10.53 -20.18
C VAL A 240 -0.35 10.53 -20.52
N SER A 241 -0.96 11.70 -20.65
CA SER A 241 -2.38 11.84 -20.95
C SER A 241 -2.74 11.11 -22.26
N ALA A 242 -1.97 11.31 -23.34
CA ALA A 242 -2.22 10.59 -24.60
C ALA A 242 -2.14 9.06 -24.43
N ARG A 243 -1.15 8.58 -23.65
CA ARG A 243 -0.97 7.13 -23.41
C ARG A 243 -2.09 6.53 -22.55
N ILE A 244 -2.56 7.26 -21.54
CA ILE A 244 -3.68 6.84 -20.69
C ILE A 244 -4.97 6.77 -21.51
N PHE A 245 -5.27 7.78 -22.34
CA PHE A 245 -6.42 7.73 -23.25
C PHE A 245 -6.32 6.58 -24.27
N ASP A 246 -5.14 6.31 -24.85
CA ASP A 246 -4.95 5.15 -25.75
C ASP A 246 -5.22 3.81 -25.05
N ILE A 247 -4.78 3.65 -23.79
CA ILE A 247 -5.08 2.45 -23.01
C ILE A 247 -6.58 2.36 -22.74
N GLY A 248 -7.22 3.45 -22.33
CA GLY A 248 -8.65 3.49 -22.03
C GLY A 248 -9.52 3.22 -23.26
N ASP A 249 -9.17 3.76 -24.43
CA ASP A 249 -9.91 3.53 -25.68
C ASP A 249 -9.83 2.04 -26.10
N ARG A 250 -8.72 1.35 -25.82
CA ARG A 250 -8.57 -0.09 -26.07
C ARG A 250 -9.30 -0.94 -25.04
N ASP A 251 -9.28 -0.53 -23.77
CA ASP A 251 -10.05 -1.15 -22.70
C ASP A 251 -11.56 -1.10 -23.00
N HIS A 252 -12.06 0.07 -23.40
CA HIS A 252 -13.46 0.26 -23.80
C HIS A 252 -13.89 -0.67 -24.95
N GLN A 253 -12.98 -1.02 -25.85
CA GLN A 253 -13.24 -1.95 -26.95
C GLN A 253 -13.18 -3.42 -26.52
N ASP A 254 -12.51 -3.74 -25.41
CA ASP A 254 -12.28 -5.09 -24.91
C ASP A 254 -13.14 -5.42 -23.70
N ARG A 255 -14.39 -5.82 -23.93
CA ARG A 255 -15.38 -6.14 -22.86
C ARG A 255 -15.09 -7.42 -22.06
N ARG A 256 -13.86 -7.94 -22.09
CA ARG A 256 -13.48 -9.21 -21.43
C ARG A 256 -12.73 -9.00 -20.12
N THR A 257 -12.15 -7.80 -19.93
CA THR A 257 -11.30 -7.47 -18.78
C THR A 257 -11.00 -5.98 -18.75
N GLU A 258 -10.82 -5.44 -17.55
CA GLU A 258 -10.26 -4.10 -17.36
C GLU A 258 -8.76 -4.10 -17.65
N TYR A 259 -8.24 -2.98 -18.19
CA TYR A 259 -6.83 -2.78 -18.47
C TYR A 259 -6.19 -2.01 -17.31
N GLY A 260 -4.90 -2.25 -17.12
CA GLY A 260 -4.14 -1.59 -16.06
C GLY A 260 -2.65 -1.70 -16.28
N GLY A 261 -1.89 -1.30 -15.28
CA GLY A 261 -0.45 -1.25 -15.38
C GLY A 261 0.20 -0.51 -14.23
N VAL A 262 1.40 -0.02 -14.50
CA VAL A 262 2.19 0.76 -13.54
C VAL A 262 2.65 2.08 -14.14
N VAL A 263 2.81 3.07 -13.27
CA VAL A 263 3.47 4.33 -13.60
C VAL A 263 4.76 4.45 -12.80
N ARG A 264 5.84 4.85 -13.46
CA ARG A 264 7.13 5.12 -12.82
C ARG A 264 7.85 6.30 -13.45
N ILE A 265 8.96 6.70 -12.84
CA ILE A 265 9.91 7.66 -13.40
C ILE A 265 11.17 6.90 -13.81
N ASN A 266 11.49 6.91 -15.10
CA ASN A 266 12.68 6.23 -15.61
C ASN A 266 13.97 6.94 -15.16
N ASP A 267 15.13 6.35 -15.49
CA ASP A 267 16.44 6.90 -15.08
C ASP A 267 16.78 8.26 -15.69
N ALA A 268 16.09 8.66 -16.76
CA ALA A 268 16.19 9.99 -17.36
C ALA A 268 15.27 11.03 -16.68
N GLY A 269 14.51 10.65 -15.65
CA GLY A 269 13.57 11.55 -14.96
C GLY A 269 12.25 11.75 -15.71
N GLN A 270 11.93 10.89 -16.67
CA GLN A 270 10.71 10.99 -17.47
C GLN A 270 9.63 10.02 -16.98
N TRP A 271 8.37 10.45 -17.11
CA TRP A 271 7.22 9.59 -16.84
C TRP A 271 7.15 8.41 -17.82
N GLU A 272 6.86 7.24 -17.28
CA GLU A 272 6.66 6.02 -18.06
C GLU A 272 5.38 5.32 -17.58
N VAL A 273 4.44 5.13 -18.51
CA VAL A 273 3.20 4.38 -18.29
C VAL A 273 3.34 3.02 -18.96
N VAL A 274 3.47 1.97 -18.15
CA VAL A 274 3.63 0.60 -18.63
C VAL A 274 2.31 -0.14 -18.44
N GLU A 275 1.65 -0.44 -19.55
CA GLU A 275 0.46 -1.29 -19.57
C GLU A 275 0.86 -2.74 -19.30
N VAL A 276 0.15 -3.38 -18.38
CA VAL A 276 0.31 -4.80 -18.07
C VAL A 276 -1.03 -5.49 -18.29
N ARG A 277 -1.10 -6.32 -19.32
CA ARG A 277 -2.35 -7.00 -19.68
C ARG A 277 -2.70 -8.08 -18.66
N PRO A 278 -3.94 -8.14 -18.16
CA PRO A 278 -4.39 -9.19 -17.26
C PRO A 278 -4.37 -10.56 -17.96
N ARG A 279 -4.11 -11.62 -17.19
CA ARG A 279 -3.98 -12.99 -17.71
C ARG A 279 -5.30 -13.77 -17.72
N VAL A 280 -6.26 -13.39 -16.88
CA VAL A 280 -7.55 -14.05 -16.76
C VAL A 280 -8.61 -13.15 -17.38
N THR A 281 -9.33 -13.68 -18.35
CA THR A 281 -10.43 -13.00 -19.04
C THR A 281 -11.74 -13.67 -18.64
N GLY A 282 -12.71 -12.93 -18.13
CA GLY A 282 -13.96 -13.52 -17.65
C GLY A 282 -14.97 -12.56 -17.03
N SER A 283 -14.60 -11.30 -16.78
CA SER A 283 -15.51 -10.27 -16.26
C SER A 283 -14.95 -8.87 -16.53
N ASP A 284 -15.80 -7.95 -16.97
CA ASP A 284 -15.49 -6.55 -17.32
C ASP A 284 -15.64 -5.58 -16.12
N ILE A 285 -15.75 -6.13 -14.90
CA ILE A 285 -16.01 -5.38 -13.66
C ILE A 285 -14.93 -5.61 -12.60
N ARG A 286 -13.79 -6.21 -12.99
CA ARG A 286 -12.71 -6.55 -12.07
C ARG A 286 -11.38 -6.71 -12.81
N PHE A 287 -10.41 -5.89 -12.43
CA PHE A 287 -9.02 -6.11 -12.79
C PHE A 287 -8.37 -7.26 -11.97
N GLU A 288 -7.95 -8.34 -12.65
CA GLU A 288 -7.15 -9.40 -12.05
C GLU A 288 -5.65 -9.18 -12.32
N ALA A 289 -4.97 -8.58 -11.34
CA ALA A 289 -3.55 -8.27 -11.40
C ALA A 289 -2.67 -9.50 -11.68
N PRO A 290 -1.96 -9.58 -12.82
CA PRO A 290 -1.05 -10.68 -13.11
C PRO A 290 0.24 -10.58 -12.28
N GLN A 291 0.96 -11.68 -12.07
CA GLN A 291 2.26 -11.68 -11.37
C GLN A 291 3.26 -10.67 -11.95
N GLU A 292 3.20 -10.44 -13.26
CA GLU A 292 4.03 -9.43 -13.94
C GLU A 292 3.76 -8.02 -13.44
N LEU A 293 2.50 -7.68 -13.12
CA LEU A 293 2.16 -6.38 -12.53
C LEU A 293 2.83 -6.22 -11.17
N PHE A 294 2.83 -7.27 -10.36
CA PHE A 294 3.50 -7.24 -9.05
C PHE A 294 5.02 -7.06 -9.20
N ASP A 295 5.64 -7.86 -10.08
CA ASP A 295 7.08 -7.79 -10.30
C ASP A 295 7.53 -6.40 -10.80
N GLN A 296 6.73 -5.74 -11.66
CA GLN A 296 6.98 -4.35 -12.09
C GLN A 296 6.58 -3.31 -11.03
N GLY A 297 5.50 -3.58 -10.31
CA GLY A 297 4.87 -2.73 -9.31
C GLY A 297 5.74 -2.44 -8.10
N TYR A 298 6.56 -3.41 -7.69
CA TYR A 298 7.48 -3.30 -6.56
C TYR A 298 8.52 -2.17 -6.67
N THR A 299 8.74 -1.60 -7.85
CA THR A 299 9.60 -0.41 -8.04
C THR A 299 8.87 0.79 -8.61
N SER A 300 7.58 0.65 -8.85
CA SER A 300 6.76 1.67 -9.52
C SER A 300 6.13 2.62 -8.50
N LEU A 301 5.79 3.82 -8.98
CA LEU A 301 5.17 4.86 -8.16
C LEU A 301 3.69 4.57 -7.93
N PHE A 302 2.97 4.20 -8.98
CA PHE A 302 1.56 3.87 -8.95
C PHE A 302 1.28 2.55 -9.64
N HIS A 303 0.33 1.80 -9.10
CA HIS A 303 -0.46 0.84 -9.84
C HIS A 303 -1.67 1.58 -10.40
N PHE A 304 -2.14 1.22 -11.59
CA PHE A 304 -3.37 1.81 -12.11
C PHE A 304 -4.23 0.81 -12.85
N HIS A 305 -5.51 1.13 -12.94
CA HIS A 305 -6.48 0.46 -13.79
C HIS A 305 -7.51 1.45 -14.36
N MET A 306 -8.28 0.96 -15.33
CA MET A 306 -9.29 1.71 -16.06
C MET A 306 -10.69 1.27 -15.67
N HIS A 307 -11.59 2.24 -15.51
CA HIS A 307 -13.04 2.05 -15.55
C HIS A 307 -13.55 2.57 -16.90
N ALA A 308 -13.39 1.77 -17.96
CA ALA A 308 -13.72 2.17 -19.34
C ALA A 308 -14.92 1.45 -19.96
N GLN A 309 -15.78 0.85 -19.14
CA GLN A 309 -16.97 0.12 -19.62
C GLN A 309 -17.88 1.00 -20.50
N GLU A 310 -17.99 2.29 -20.15
CA GLU A 310 -18.70 3.31 -20.90
C GLU A 310 -17.93 4.64 -20.88
N PHE A 311 -18.18 5.51 -21.86
CA PHE A 311 -17.59 6.86 -21.84
C PHE A 311 -18.24 7.79 -20.81
N GLU A 312 -19.48 7.50 -20.38
CA GLU A 312 -20.25 8.30 -19.43
C GLU A 312 -20.37 7.58 -18.08
N ASN A 313 -19.23 7.18 -17.50
CA ASN A 313 -19.16 6.30 -16.34
C ASN A 313 -19.13 7.04 -15.00
N GLY A 314 -19.66 8.27 -14.95
CA GLY A 314 -19.47 9.19 -13.83
C GLY A 314 -20.09 8.73 -12.50
N THR A 315 -21.04 7.79 -12.53
CA THR A 315 -21.62 7.16 -11.32
C THR A 315 -20.67 6.13 -10.70
N TYR A 316 -19.66 5.67 -11.45
CA TYR A 316 -18.65 4.71 -11.02
C TYR A 316 -17.25 5.32 -11.02
N ALA A 317 -17.18 6.66 -10.89
CA ALA A 317 -15.93 7.39 -10.82
C ALA A 317 -15.28 7.21 -9.44
N GLY A 318 -14.18 6.48 -9.40
CA GLY A 318 -13.44 6.20 -8.17
C GLY A 318 -13.43 4.70 -7.81
N PRO A 319 -12.63 4.33 -6.78
CA PRO A 319 -12.36 2.93 -6.48
C PRO A 319 -13.60 2.20 -5.91
N HIS A 320 -13.80 0.95 -6.33
CA HIS A 320 -14.84 0.08 -5.81
C HIS A 320 -14.30 -0.91 -4.76
N MET A 321 -15.18 -1.77 -4.19
CA MET A 321 -14.79 -2.71 -3.13
C MET A 321 -13.61 -3.63 -3.51
N GLY A 322 -13.52 -4.04 -4.77
CA GLY A 322 -12.44 -4.88 -5.28
C GLY A 322 -11.09 -4.15 -5.22
N ASP A 323 -11.10 -2.87 -5.55
CA ASP A 323 -9.92 -2.00 -5.54
C ASP A 323 -9.37 -1.79 -4.13
N PHE A 324 -10.24 -1.55 -3.14
CA PHE A 324 -9.81 -1.49 -1.76
C PHE A 324 -9.30 -2.84 -1.26
N GLY A 325 -9.91 -3.95 -1.65
CA GLY A 325 -9.39 -5.29 -1.36
C GLY A 325 -7.97 -5.49 -1.89
N TYR A 326 -7.72 -5.05 -3.12
CA TYR A 326 -6.41 -5.05 -3.75
C TYR A 326 -5.43 -4.14 -3.00
N ALA A 327 -5.77 -2.87 -2.78
CA ALA A 327 -4.91 -1.91 -2.10
C ALA A 327 -4.60 -2.33 -0.66
N ASN A 328 -5.57 -2.88 0.08
CA ASN A 328 -5.36 -3.42 1.43
C ASN A 328 -4.37 -4.59 1.46
N SER A 329 -4.43 -5.45 0.45
CA SER A 329 -3.56 -6.63 0.38
C SER A 329 -2.13 -6.25 -0.03
N THR A 330 -2.02 -5.40 -1.06
CA THR A 330 -0.73 -5.05 -1.70
C THR A 330 -0.03 -3.86 -1.06
N ARG A 331 -0.79 -2.98 -0.43
CA ARG A 331 -0.37 -1.67 0.09
C ARG A 331 0.25 -0.76 -0.97
N ALA A 332 -0.01 -1.02 -2.25
CA ALA A 332 0.41 -0.13 -3.33
C ALA A 332 -0.26 1.25 -3.23
N ASN A 333 0.40 2.25 -3.83
CA ASN A 333 -0.25 3.49 -4.22
C ASN A 333 -0.99 3.23 -5.52
N CYS A 334 -2.28 3.55 -5.59
CA CYS A 334 -3.10 3.24 -6.75
C CYS A 334 -3.73 4.49 -7.36
N LEU A 335 -3.95 4.45 -8.67
CA LEU A 335 -4.73 5.41 -9.44
C LEU A 335 -5.82 4.66 -10.19
N VAL A 336 -7.05 5.17 -10.17
CA VAL A 336 -8.11 4.69 -11.07
C VAL A 336 -8.48 5.81 -12.04
N PHE A 337 -8.60 5.46 -13.31
CA PHE A 337 -8.99 6.37 -14.38
C PHE A 337 -10.38 5.99 -14.85
N THR A 338 -11.33 6.92 -14.75
CA THR A 338 -12.73 6.66 -15.15
C THR A 338 -13.13 7.59 -16.28
N PHE A 339 -13.62 7.05 -17.39
CA PHE A 339 -14.20 7.91 -18.42
C PHE A 339 -15.47 8.60 -17.90
N ILE A 340 -15.47 9.94 -17.94
CA ILE A 340 -16.64 10.77 -17.64
C ILE A 340 -17.28 11.26 -18.93
N ARG A 341 -16.44 11.50 -19.95
CA ARG A 341 -16.81 11.72 -21.35
C ARG A 341 -15.74 11.12 -22.24
N ARG A 342 -16.01 10.99 -23.54
CA ARG A 342 -15.03 10.50 -24.54
C ARG A 342 -13.65 11.17 -24.48
N ASP A 343 -13.62 12.45 -24.14
CA ASP A 343 -12.39 13.26 -24.09
C ASP A 343 -12.03 13.74 -22.68
N THR A 344 -12.64 13.16 -21.65
CA THR A 344 -12.41 13.52 -20.24
C THR A 344 -12.42 12.28 -19.35
N MET A 345 -11.35 12.09 -18.57
CA MET A 345 -11.30 11.08 -17.52
C MET A 345 -11.21 11.74 -16.14
N ASN A 346 -11.89 11.17 -15.14
CA ASN A 346 -11.61 11.42 -13.72
C ASN A 346 -10.42 10.58 -13.28
N VAL A 347 -9.65 11.07 -12.30
CA VAL A 347 -8.53 10.34 -11.72
C VAL A 347 -8.63 10.38 -10.20
N ASP A 348 -8.67 9.21 -9.58
CA ASP A 348 -8.70 9.09 -8.13
C ASP A 348 -7.44 8.38 -7.62
N TYR A 349 -6.77 9.00 -6.65
CA TYR A 349 -5.73 8.35 -5.88
C TYR A 349 -6.35 7.57 -4.73
N TYR A 350 -5.92 6.33 -4.53
CA TYR A 350 -6.30 5.54 -3.38
C TYR A 350 -5.16 4.63 -2.92
N ARG A 351 -5.22 4.19 -1.67
CA ARG A 351 -4.27 3.23 -1.09
C ARG A 351 -4.95 2.40 -0.02
N HIS A 352 -4.23 1.45 0.57
CA HIS A 352 -4.73 0.61 1.66
C HIS A 352 -5.45 1.44 2.75
N GLY A 353 -6.40 0.82 3.43
CA GLY A 353 -7.35 1.53 4.27
C GLY A 353 -8.35 2.30 3.40
N PRO A 354 -8.88 3.41 3.93
CA PRO A 354 -10.08 4.02 3.38
C PRO A 354 -9.85 5.31 2.61
N LEU A 355 -8.58 5.60 2.31
CA LEU A 355 -8.20 6.89 1.76
C LEU A 355 -8.44 6.89 0.27
N VAL A 356 -9.22 7.88 -0.19
CA VAL A 356 -9.36 8.28 -1.58
C VAL A 356 -9.17 9.78 -1.66
N ILE A 357 -8.47 10.23 -2.69
CA ILE A 357 -8.31 11.64 -3.05
C ILE A 357 -8.69 11.78 -4.52
N ASP A 358 -9.79 12.46 -4.80
CA ASP A 358 -10.15 12.82 -6.18
C ASP A 358 -9.19 13.89 -6.69
N LEU A 359 -8.39 13.53 -7.69
CA LEU A 359 -7.39 14.38 -8.31
C LEU A 359 -7.98 15.29 -9.40
N GLY A 360 -9.28 15.14 -9.66
CA GLY A 360 -10.03 15.87 -10.66
C GLY A 360 -9.92 15.22 -12.04
N THR A 361 -10.11 16.04 -13.07
CA THR A 361 -10.19 15.53 -14.45
C THR A 361 -8.92 15.78 -15.26
N VAL A 362 -8.74 14.95 -16.30
CA VAL A 362 -7.74 15.10 -17.35
C VAL A 362 -8.44 15.06 -18.71
N HIS A 363 -7.95 15.87 -19.64
CA HIS A 363 -8.51 16.01 -20.98
C HIS A 363 -7.62 15.36 -22.03
N ARG A 364 -8.24 14.89 -23.10
CA ARG A 364 -7.52 14.38 -24.27
C ARG A 364 -6.62 15.51 -24.84
N PRO A 365 -5.33 15.24 -25.15
CA PRO A 365 -4.40 16.24 -25.68
C PRO A 365 -4.79 16.84 -27.04
#